data_AF-A0A6A1QE90-F1
#
_entry.id   AF-A0A6A1QE90-F1
#
_cell.length_a   1.000
_cell.length_b   1.000
_cell.length_c   1.000
_cell.angle_alpha   90.00
_cell.angle_beta   90.00
_cell.angle_gamma   90.00
#
_symmetry.space_group_name_H-M   'P 1'
#
loop_
_entity.id
_entity.type
_entity.pdbx_description
1 polymer ?
#
loop_
_entity_poly.entity_id
_entity_poly.type
_entity_poly.pdbx_seq_one_letter_code
_entity_poly.pdbx_strand_id
1 'polypeptide(L)'
;MGVFTCRIPGNYYFDFDVELRHCKVKVWLMTNQSQVLEKDLIAKKEYVNISGAVIMLLKKGDKVWLEAEVETEEPKQAEVIICFSGFLNSSLKLSLM
;
A
#
# COMPACT_ATOMS: atom_id res chain seq x y z
N MET A 1 9.66 4.16 -0.43
CA MET A 1 8.89 3.82 0.79
C MET A 1 9.53 2.60 1.46
N GLY A 2 9.04 2.18 2.63
CA GLY A 2 9.55 0.98 3.32
C GLY A 2 9.10 -0.34 2.68
N VAL A 3 9.77 -1.44 3.04
CA VAL A 3 9.45 -2.79 2.57
C VAL A 3 9.17 -3.70 3.75
N PHE A 4 7.97 -4.29 3.79
CA PHE A 4 7.65 -5.38 4.69
C PHE A 4 8.26 -6.68 4.17
N THR A 5 8.89 -7.47 5.05
CA THR A 5 9.37 -8.83 4.71
C THR A 5 8.73 -9.83 5.66
N CYS A 6 7.97 -10.76 5.09
CA CYS A 6 7.24 -11.78 5.83
C CYS A 6 8.18 -12.72 6.58
N ARG A 7 7.97 -12.85 7.89
CA ARG A 7 8.72 -13.78 8.75
C ARG A 7 7.90 -15.02 9.14
N ILE A 8 6.58 -14.89 9.20
CA ILE A 8 5.65 -15.95 9.63
C ILE A 8 4.69 -16.23 8.47
N PRO A 9 4.71 -17.43 7.85
CA PRO A 9 3.77 -17.76 6.78
C PRO A 9 2.31 -17.63 7.24
N GLY A 10 1.46 -16.99 6.44
CA GLY A 10 0.08 -16.71 6.83
C GLY A 10 -0.67 -15.76 5.91
N ASN A 11 -1.96 -15.57 6.17
CA ASN A 11 -2.75 -14.52 5.54
C ASN A 11 -2.45 -13.20 6.26
N TYR A 12 -2.03 -12.20 5.50
CA TYR A 12 -1.79 -10.85 5.97
C TYR A 12 -2.86 -9.92 5.42
N TYR A 13 -3.31 -9.00 6.26
CA TYR A 13 -4.07 -7.84 5.83
C TYR A 13 -3.08 -6.70 5.60
N PHE A 14 -3.22 -6.00 4.48
CA PHE A 14 -2.53 -4.76 4.19
C PHE A 14 -3.53 -3.72 3.73
N ASP A 15 -3.30 -2.48 4.16
CA ASP A 15 -4.08 -1.32 3.76
C ASP A 15 -3.20 -0.10 3.57
N PHE A 16 -3.67 0.82 2.76
CA PHE A 16 -3.11 2.14 2.65
C PHE A 16 -4.21 3.19 2.53
N ASP A 17 -3.91 4.37 3.05
CA ASP A 17 -4.71 5.58 2.90
C ASP A 17 -3.83 6.67 2.28
N VAL A 18 -4.37 7.37 1.30
CA VAL A 18 -3.75 8.55 0.69
C VAL A 18 -4.68 9.73 0.89
N GLU A 19 -4.15 10.82 1.43
CA GLU A 19 -4.80 12.13 1.44
C GLU A 19 -3.93 13.10 0.62
N LEU A 20 -4.54 13.82 -0.32
CA LEU A 20 -3.81 14.72 -1.20
C LEU A 20 -4.57 16.01 -1.53
N ARG A 21 -3.80 17.04 -1.89
CA ARG A 21 -4.28 18.33 -2.38
C ARG A 21 -3.25 18.92 -3.36
N HIS A 22 -3.71 19.59 -4.41
CA HIS A 22 -2.88 20.21 -5.46
C HIS A 22 -1.92 19.22 -6.15
N CYS A 23 -2.31 17.95 -6.24
CA CYS A 23 -1.49 16.86 -6.75
C CYS A 23 -2.34 15.83 -7.49
N LYS A 24 -1.68 15.04 -8.33
CA LYS A 24 -2.13 13.75 -8.79
C LYS A 24 -1.24 12.67 -8.21
N VAL A 25 -1.85 11.60 -7.72
CA VAL A 25 -1.14 10.45 -7.17
C VAL A 25 -1.59 9.20 -7.90
N LYS A 26 -0.63 8.34 -8.23
CA LYS A 26 -0.87 6.93 -8.54
C LYS A 26 -0.08 6.10 -7.54
N VAL A 27 -0.75 5.19 -6.85
CA VAL A 27 -0.16 4.33 -5.81
C VAL A 27 -0.41 2.88 -6.14
N TRP A 28 0.61 2.07 -5.94
CA TRP A 28 0.60 0.63 -6.16
C TRP A 28 0.98 -0.11 -4.91
N LEU A 29 0.19 -1.13 -4.57
CA LEU A 29 0.59 -2.15 -3.62
C LEU A 29 1.29 -3.26 -4.39
N MET A 30 2.55 -3.51 -4.03
CA MET A 30 3.44 -4.44 -4.71
C MET A 30 3.74 -5.64 -3.83
N THR A 31 3.93 -6.80 -4.47
CA THR A 31 4.52 -7.98 -3.86
C THR A 31 5.64 -8.52 -4.74
N ASN A 32 6.53 -9.36 -4.20
CA ASN A 32 7.64 -10.04 -4.90
C ASN A 32 7.39 -10.40 -6.38
N GLN A 33 6.16 -10.83 -6.68
CA GLN A 33 5.77 -11.46 -7.95
C GLN A 33 5.03 -10.50 -8.89
N SER A 34 4.38 -9.45 -8.37
CA SER A 34 3.52 -8.57 -9.19
C SER A 34 3.00 -7.35 -8.43
N GLN A 35 2.39 -6.44 -9.19
CA GLN A 35 1.39 -5.50 -8.69
C GLN A 35 0.17 -6.26 -8.15
N VAL A 36 -0.33 -5.84 -6.99
CA VAL A 36 -1.50 -6.42 -6.31
C VAL A 36 -2.72 -5.53 -6.47
N LEU A 37 -2.55 -4.22 -6.25
CA LEU A 37 -3.61 -3.23 -6.32
C LEU A 37 -3.04 -1.90 -6.82
N GLU A 38 -3.85 -1.14 -7.55
CA GLU A 38 -3.53 0.21 -8.03
C GLU A 38 -4.70 1.14 -7.69
N LYS A 39 -4.35 2.37 -7.31
CA LYS A 39 -5.28 3.48 -7.16
C LYS A 39 -4.68 4.73 -7.77
N ASP A 40 -5.52 5.50 -8.47
CA ASP A 40 -5.20 6.80 -9.02
C ASP A 40 -6.20 7.85 -8.53
N LEU A 41 -5.69 9.03 -8.18
CA LEU A 41 -6.53 10.14 -7.73
C LEU A 41 -5.89 11.48 -8.13
N ILE A 42 -6.75 12.44 -8.47
CA ILE A 42 -6.37 13.82 -8.77
C ILE A 42 -7.11 14.73 -7.79
N ALA A 43 -6.37 15.54 -7.05
CA ALA A 43 -6.91 16.55 -6.16
C ALA A 43 -6.43 17.94 -6.59
N LYS A 44 -7.38 18.82 -6.92
CA LYS A 44 -7.10 20.22 -7.26
C LYS A 44 -6.97 21.04 -5.97
N LYS A 45 -8.02 21.80 -5.62
CA LYS A 45 -7.97 22.74 -4.50
C LYS A 45 -8.33 22.13 -3.14
N GLU A 46 -9.19 21.12 -3.10
CA GLU A 46 -9.65 20.52 -1.84
C GLU A 46 -8.87 19.25 -1.52
N TYR A 47 -8.85 18.89 -0.23
CA TYR A 47 -8.34 17.60 0.20
C TYR A 47 -9.26 16.50 -0.31
N VAL A 48 -8.65 15.46 -0.88
CA VAL A 48 -9.36 14.26 -1.30
C VAL A 48 -8.60 13.05 -0.80
N ASN A 49 -9.34 12.02 -0.40
CA ASN A 49 -8.80 10.78 0.12
C ASN A 49 -9.12 9.58 -0.79
N ILE A 50 -8.20 8.63 -0.87
CA ILE A 50 -8.42 7.32 -1.48
C ILE A 50 -7.71 6.24 -0.66
N SER A 51 -8.36 5.11 -0.49
CA SER A 51 -7.82 3.97 0.25
C SER A 51 -7.90 2.68 -0.53
N GLY A 52 -7.07 1.71 -0.13
CA GLY A 52 -7.02 0.38 -0.70
C GLY A 52 -6.61 -0.64 0.35
N ALA A 53 -7.23 -1.82 0.32
CA ALA A 53 -6.90 -2.90 1.26
C ALA A 53 -7.00 -4.27 0.58
N VAL A 54 -6.22 -5.23 1.06
CA VAL A 54 -6.21 -6.61 0.57
C VAL A 54 -5.84 -7.59 1.68
N ILE A 55 -6.42 -8.79 1.63
CA ILE A 55 -5.91 -9.95 2.36
C ILE A 55 -5.16 -10.84 1.38
N MET A 56 -3.90 -11.17 1.67
CA MET A 56 -3.10 -12.05 0.82
C MET A 56 -2.26 -13.03 1.61
N LEU A 57 -2.09 -14.23 1.03
CA LEU A 57 -1.26 -15.28 1.59
C LEU A 57 0.22 -14.99 1.31
N LEU A 58 1.04 -14.92 2.35
CA LEU A 58 2.49 -14.72 2.23
C LEU A 58 3.25 -15.95 2.76
N LYS A 59 4.34 -16.29 2.07
CA LYS A 59 5.36 -17.23 2.54
C LYS A 59 6.48 -16.48 3.24
N LYS A 60 7.26 -17.20 4.04
CA LYS A 60 8.46 -16.63 4.68
C LYS A 60 9.41 -16.10 3.60
N GLY A 61 9.84 -14.86 3.76
CA GLY A 61 10.68 -14.15 2.79
C GLY A 61 9.90 -13.33 1.76
N ASP A 62 8.57 -13.49 1.68
CA ASP A 62 7.79 -12.66 0.77
C ASP A 62 7.84 -11.18 1.15
N LYS A 63 7.96 -10.29 0.17
CA LYS A 63 8.03 -8.84 0.39
C LYS A 63 6.77 -8.15 -0.09
N VAL A 64 6.35 -7.12 0.64
CA VAL A 64 5.22 -6.25 0.30
C VAL A 64 5.63 -4.79 0.53
N TRP A 65 5.31 -3.90 -0.41
CA TRP A 65 5.63 -2.47 -0.30
C TRP A 65 4.66 -1.62 -1.12
N LEU A 66 4.74 -0.31 -0.92
CA LEU A 66 4.08 0.66 -1.78
C LEU A 66 5.08 1.31 -2.73
N GLU A 67 4.63 1.53 -3.97
CA GLU A 67 5.22 2.48 -4.91
C GLU A 67 4.21 3.60 -5.15
N ALA A 68 4.69 4.83 -5.36
CA ALA A 68 3.83 5.95 -5.64
C ALA A 68 4.50 6.92 -6.61
N GLU A 69 3.75 7.36 -7.61
CA GLU A 69 4.06 8.49 -8.47
C GLU A 69 3.22 9.68 -8.03
N VAL A 70 3.87 10.82 -7.80
CA VAL A 70 3.23 12.06 -7.37
C VAL A 70 3.58 13.17 -8.35
N GLU A 71 2.57 13.71 -9.01
CA GLU A 71 2.68 14.89 -9.89
C GLU A 71 2.05 16.08 -9.18
N THR A 72 2.83 17.12 -8.89
CA THR A 72 2.34 18.34 -8.24
C THR A 72 1.77 19.31 -9.27
N GLU A 73 0.54 19.79 -9.07
CA GLU A 73 -0.06 20.85 -9.91
C GLU A 73 0.36 22.24 -9.43
N GLU A 74 0.33 22.50 -8.11
CA GLU A 74 0.75 23.77 -7.48
C GLU A 74 1.83 23.49 -6.43
N PRO A 75 3.13 23.46 -6.79
CA PRO A 75 4.20 22.94 -5.94
C PRO A 75 4.32 23.59 -4.56
N LYS A 76 3.90 24.86 -4.41
CA LYS A 76 3.93 25.59 -3.13
C LYS A 76 2.79 25.23 -2.17
N GLN A 77 1.74 24.58 -2.68
CA GLN A 77 0.53 24.20 -1.94
C GLN A 77 0.24 22.70 -2.01
N ALA A 78 1.10 21.95 -2.70
CA ALA A 78 1.03 20.52 -2.90
C ALA A 78 1.26 19.79 -1.57
N GLU A 79 0.29 18.99 -1.15
CA GLU A 79 0.36 18.17 0.05
C GLU A 79 -0.09 16.74 -0.30
N VAL A 80 0.69 15.75 0.14
CA VAL A 80 0.38 14.32 0.00
C VAL A 80 0.82 13.60 1.26
N ILE A 81 -0.10 12.88 1.88
CA ILE A 81 0.16 11.99 3.01
C ILE A 81 -0.21 10.58 2.56
N ILE A 82 0.72 9.63 2.73
CA ILE A 82 0.48 8.21 2.45
C ILE A 82 0.77 7.41 3.71
N CYS A 83 -0.26 6.75 4.23
CA CYS A 83 -0.17 5.80 5.34
C CYS A 83 -0.20 4.38 4.79
N PHE A 84 0.67 3.51 5.31
CA PHE A 84 0.71 2.10 4.94
C PHE A 84 0.77 1.23 6.19
N SER A 85 -0.17 0.31 6.29
CA SER A 85 -0.36 -0.56 7.45
C SER A 85 -0.47 -2.02 7.02
N GLY A 86 -0.13 -2.92 7.93
CA GLY A 86 -0.34 -4.34 7.70
C GLY A 86 -0.03 -5.22 8.90
N PHE A 87 -0.73 -6.35 8.99
CA PHE A 87 -0.61 -7.29 10.10
C PHE A 87 -0.93 -8.73 9.69
N LEU A 88 -0.42 -9.69 10.48
CA LEU A 88 -0.72 -11.11 10.32
C LEU A 88 -2.17 -11.36 10.79
N ASN A 89 -3.06 -11.71 9.87
CA ASN A 89 -4.46 -12.03 10.17
C ASN A 89 -4.62 -13.49 10.63
N SER A 90 -3.95 -14.45 9.96
CA SER A 90 -3.93 -15.85 10.40
C SER A 90 -2.65 -16.56 9.96
N SER A 91 -1.99 -17.25 10.90
CA SER A 91 -0.79 -18.05 10.59
C SER A 91 -1.16 -19.37 9.93
N LEU A 92 -0.40 -19.79 8.92
CA LEU A 92 -0.43 -21.18 8.47
C LEU A 92 0.24 -22.04 9.54
N LYS A 93 -0.53 -22.88 10.25
CA LYS A 93 0.05 -23.94 11.06
C LYS A 93 0.57 -25.01 10.10
N LEU A 94 1.87 -25.33 10.18
CA LEU A 94 2.38 -26.57 9.63
C LEU A 94 1.66 -27.69 10.38
N SER A 95 0.67 -28.33 9.75
CA SER A 95 0.22 -29.63 10.21
C SER A 95 1.42 -30.55 10.06
N LEU A 96 1.98 -31.00 11.17
CA LEU A 96 2.85 -32.16 11.18
C LEU A 96 2.02 -33.32 10.62
N MET A 97 2.29 -33.68 9.36
CA MET A 97 2.04 -35.03 8.85
C MET A 97 3.08 -35.97 9.47
#